data_AF-A0A219AJV3-F1
#
_entry.id   AF-A0A219AJV3-F1
#
_cell.length_a   1.000
_cell.length_b   1.000
_cell.length_c   1.000
_cell.angle_alpha   90.00
_cell.angle_beta   90.00
_cell.angle_gamma   90.00
#
_symmetry.space_group_name_H-M   'P 1'
#
loop_
_entity.id
_entity.type
_entity.pdbx_description
1 polymer ?
#
loop_
_entity_poly.entity_id
_entity_poly.type
_entity_poly.pdbx_seq_one_letter_code
_entity_poly.pdbx_strand_id
1 'polypeptide(L)'
;MNIDGNIIPIEFMYNKLFTGGNGSYSVNLKPDYSIKFMIDDKYYFIHFDAKYKFNIDNFGNEVYKDVDIYKMHTYKDAIKNTIGSYVLYPGDVKMLFPKDSLGLVGAFPLNPSDDENEKLDLSNFIYDLINSKLKN
;
A
#
# COMPACT_ATOMS: atom_id res chain seq x y z
N MET A 1 -2.10 -16.93 3.82
CA MET A 1 -3.27 -16.59 3.00
C MET A 1 -3.43 -17.65 1.93
N ASN A 2 -4.66 -18.13 1.68
CA ASN A 2 -4.92 -19.08 0.59
C ASN A 2 -5.28 -18.28 -0.67
N ILE A 3 -4.52 -18.47 -1.75
CA ILE A 3 -4.75 -17.84 -3.05
C ILE A 3 -4.77 -18.94 -4.10
N ASP A 4 -5.95 -19.20 -4.67
CA ASP A 4 -6.18 -20.21 -5.70
C ASP A 4 -5.59 -21.61 -5.33
N GLY A 5 -5.65 -21.98 -4.04
CA GLY A 5 -5.12 -23.26 -3.52
C GLY A 5 -3.67 -23.20 -3.01
N ASN A 6 -2.96 -22.09 -3.23
CA ASN A 6 -1.60 -21.89 -2.75
C ASN A 6 -1.61 -21.23 -1.37
N ILE A 7 -0.89 -21.82 -0.41
CA ILE A 7 -0.69 -21.23 0.92
C ILE A 7 0.49 -20.26 0.84
N ILE A 8 0.19 -18.97 0.82
CA ILE A 8 1.18 -17.89 0.83
C ILE A 8 1.47 -17.48 2.28
N PRO A 9 2.70 -17.67 2.79
CA PRO A 9 3.11 -17.16 4.09
C PRO A 9 3.09 -15.63 4.07
N ILE A 10 2.49 -15.02 5.09
CA ILE A 10 2.41 -13.58 5.25
C ILE A 10 2.96 -13.20 6.63
N GLU A 11 3.78 -12.16 6.66
CA GLU A 11 4.30 -11.50 7.85
C GLU A 11 3.79 -10.05 7.85
N PHE A 12 3.11 -9.65 8.92
CA PHE A 12 2.67 -8.27 9.11
C PHE A 12 3.66 -7.51 9.98
N MET A 13 4.05 -6.32 9.54
CA MET A 13 5.09 -5.52 10.18
C MET A 13 4.55 -4.11 10.48
N TYR A 14 4.80 -3.63 11.69
CA TYR A 14 4.44 -2.29 12.11
C TYR A 14 5.70 -1.42 12.19
N ASN A 15 5.63 -0.20 11.66
CA ASN A 15 6.67 0.82 11.85
C ASN A 15 8.09 0.32 11.49
N LYS A 16 8.20 -0.58 10.51
CA LYS A 16 9.49 -1.19 10.14
C LYS A 16 10.37 -0.14 9.48
N LEU A 17 11.57 0.05 10.04
CA LEU A 17 12.59 0.88 9.43
C LEU A 17 13.29 0.12 8.30
N PHE A 18 13.23 0.67 7.09
CA PHE A 18 13.99 0.24 5.92
C PHE A 18 15.16 1.20 5.76
N THR A 19 16.34 0.75 6.17
CA THR A 19 17.59 1.52 6.09
C THR A 19 18.32 1.22 4.79
N GLY A 20 18.76 2.27 4.08
CA GLY A 20 19.65 2.11 2.94
C GLY A 20 21.02 1.63 3.40
N GLY A 21 21.45 0.45 2.96
CA GLY A 21 22.79 -0.08 3.21
C GLY A 21 23.44 -0.56 1.91
N ASN A 22 24.58 0.03 1.55
CA ASN A 22 25.46 -0.27 0.39
C ASN A 22 24.79 -0.35 -0.99
N GLY A 23 23.75 0.45 -1.23
CA GLY A 23 23.15 0.60 -2.56
C GLY A 23 22.16 1.76 -2.60
N SER A 24 22.30 2.60 -3.64
CA SER A 24 21.38 3.61 -4.20
C SER A 24 20.64 4.62 -3.31
N TYR A 25 20.67 4.55 -1.98
CA TYR A 25 19.75 5.32 -1.13
C TYR A 25 20.44 6.11 -0.03
N SER A 26 19.99 7.36 0.16
CA SER A 26 20.49 8.33 1.14
C SER A 26 19.56 8.57 2.34
N VAL A 27 18.33 8.01 2.34
CA VAL A 27 17.28 8.31 3.34
C VAL A 27 16.64 7.04 3.89
N ASN A 28 16.35 7.02 5.19
CA ASN A 28 15.59 5.95 5.85
C ASN A 28 14.10 6.07 5.56
N LEU A 29 13.44 4.94 5.26
CA LEU A 29 12.00 4.89 5.00
C LEU A 29 11.31 4.06 6.07
N LYS A 30 10.12 4.51 6.51
CA LYS A 30 9.39 3.87 7.62
C LYS A 30 7.88 3.93 7.37
N PRO A 31 7.33 2.99 6.57
CA PRO A 31 5.89 2.82 6.46
C PRO A 31 5.26 2.48 7.82
N ASP A 32 4.02 2.90 8.05
CA ASP A 32 3.27 2.56 9.27
C ASP A 32 2.98 1.06 9.33
N TYR A 33 2.58 0.49 8.19
CA TYR A 33 2.32 -0.94 8.05
C TYR A 33 3.03 -1.50 6.83
N SER A 34 3.42 -2.77 6.90
CA SER A 34 3.94 -3.50 5.75
C SER A 34 3.49 -4.94 5.81
N ILE A 35 3.03 -5.44 4.67
CA ILE A 35 2.74 -6.85 4.44
C ILE A 35 3.93 -7.41 3.69
N LYS A 36 4.63 -8.37 4.28
CA LYS A 36 5.65 -9.17 3.61
C LYS A 36 5.07 -10.53 3.27
N PHE A 37 5.31 -11.01 2.07
CA PHE A 37 4.89 -12.35 1.67
C PHE A 37 5.94 -12.98 0.76
N MET A 38 5.86 -14.30 0.59
CA MET A 38 6.82 -15.08 -0.21
C MET A 38 6.14 -15.85 -1.34
N ILE A 39 6.73 -15.79 -2.53
CA ILE A 39 6.37 -16.59 -3.71
C ILE A 39 7.67 -17.08 -4.33
N ASP A 40 7.80 -18.39 -4.57
CA ASP A 40 8.97 -19.02 -5.21
C ASP A 40 10.32 -18.54 -4.64
N ASP A 41 10.45 -18.61 -3.30
CA ASP A 41 11.61 -18.17 -2.52
C ASP A 41 11.99 -16.67 -2.65
N LYS A 42 11.16 -15.87 -3.32
CA LYS A 42 11.29 -14.41 -3.39
C LYS A 42 10.31 -13.76 -2.43
N TYR A 43 10.80 -12.83 -1.62
CA TYR A 43 9.94 -11.99 -0.79
C TYR A 43 9.50 -10.75 -1.55
N TYR A 44 8.29 -10.29 -1.23
CA TYR A 44 7.69 -9.07 -1.74
C TYR A 44 7.05 -8.28 -0.61
N PHE A 45 6.87 -6.98 -0.84
CA PHE A 45 6.27 -6.08 0.13
C PHE A 45 5.08 -5.31 -0.44
N ILE A 46 4.10 -5.05 0.43
CA ILE A 46 3.07 -4.02 0.25
C ILE A 46 3.18 -3.08 1.44
N HIS A 47 3.21 -1.77 1.20
CA HIS A 47 3.35 -0.77 2.26
C HIS A 47 2.09 0.08 2.42
N PHE A 48 1.81 0.47 3.66
CA PHE A 48 0.73 1.41 3.96
C PHE A 48 1.19 2.50 4.93
N ASP A 49 0.64 3.69 4.72
CA ASP A 49 0.79 4.84 5.62
C ASP A 49 -0.62 5.34 5.95
N ALA A 50 -0.96 5.41 7.24
CA ALA A 50 -2.27 5.87 7.66
C ALA A 50 -2.26 7.37 7.91
N LYS A 51 -3.25 8.07 7.38
CA LYS A 51 -3.46 9.50 7.58
C LYS A 51 -4.78 9.71 8.28
N TYR A 52 -4.73 10.37 9.43
CA TYR A 52 -5.92 10.63 10.24
C TYR A 52 -6.69 11.89 9.79
N LYS A 53 -6.07 12.76 8.99
CA LYS A 53 -6.64 14.07 8.65
C LYS A 53 -6.98 14.15 7.17
N PHE A 54 -8.24 14.40 6.90
CA PHE A 54 -8.71 15.00 5.65
C PHE A 54 -8.06 16.37 5.49
N ASN A 55 -7.61 16.71 4.29
CA ASN A 55 -7.51 18.13 3.95
C ASN A 55 -8.81 18.47 3.24
N ILE A 56 -9.35 19.64 3.58
CA ILE A 56 -10.51 20.17 2.92
C ILE A 56 -9.98 21.28 2.01
N ASP A 57 -10.31 21.24 0.72
CA ASP A 57 -9.98 22.36 -0.16
C ASP A 57 -10.79 23.61 0.18
N ASN A 58 -10.54 24.71 -0.52
CA ASN A 58 -11.27 25.96 -0.33
C ASN A 58 -12.77 25.85 -0.66
N PHE A 59 -13.22 24.74 -1.26
CA PHE A 59 -14.59 24.48 -1.67
C PHE A 59 -15.31 23.48 -0.75
N GLY A 60 -14.65 22.99 0.30
CA GLY A 60 -15.27 22.01 1.21
C GLY A 60 -15.10 20.56 0.79
N ASN A 61 -14.36 20.28 -0.29
CA ASN A 61 -14.13 18.91 -0.74
C ASN A 61 -12.95 18.28 -0.01
N GLU A 62 -13.04 16.99 0.26
CA GLU A 62 -11.92 16.21 0.78
C GLU A 62 -10.86 16.03 -0.31
N VAL A 63 -9.65 16.54 -0.04
CA VAL A 63 -8.52 16.48 -0.96
C VAL A 63 -7.32 15.88 -0.24
N TYR A 64 -6.72 14.88 -0.86
CA TYR A 64 -5.44 14.33 -0.43
C TYR A 64 -4.31 15.25 -0.90
N LYS A 65 -3.17 15.23 -0.20
CA LYS A 65 -1.99 16.00 -0.65
C LYS A 65 -1.20 15.17 -1.65
N ASP A 66 -0.82 15.77 -2.77
CA ASP A 66 0.13 15.17 -3.71
C ASP A 66 1.40 14.67 -3.00
N VAL A 67 1.81 15.36 -1.93
CA VAL A 67 2.92 14.97 -1.04
C VAL A 67 2.77 13.55 -0.48
N ASP A 68 1.57 13.12 -0.11
CA ASP A 68 1.34 11.78 0.44
C ASP A 68 1.46 10.70 -0.65
N ILE A 69 1.03 11.00 -1.88
CA ILE A 69 1.21 10.11 -3.05
C ILE A 69 2.69 10.06 -3.47
N TYR A 70 3.43 11.17 -3.45
CA TYR A 70 4.86 11.18 -3.70
C TYR A 70 5.64 10.31 -2.70
N LYS A 71 5.22 10.32 -1.43
CA LYS A 71 5.78 9.42 -0.40
C LYS A 71 5.54 7.95 -0.76
N MET A 72 4.37 7.62 -1.30
CA MET A 72 4.09 6.25 -1.74
C MET A 72 4.94 5.86 -2.95
N HIS A 73 5.09 6.72 -3.96
CA HIS A 73 6.07 6.50 -5.04
C HIS A 73 7.47 6.24 -4.50
N THR A 74 7.91 7.04 -3.52
CA THR A 74 9.21 6.84 -2.88
C THR A 74 9.32 5.45 -2.24
N TYR A 75 8.30 4.98 -1.51
CA TYR A 75 8.29 3.63 -0.95
C TYR A 75 8.34 2.55 -2.03
N LYS A 76 7.51 2.70 -3.08
CA LYS A 76 7.43 1.76 -4.19
C LYS A 76 8.76 1.62 -4.94
N ASP A 77 9.45 2.71 -5.16
CA ASP A 77 10.66 2.74 -5.98
C ASP A 77 11.92 2.46 -5.16
N ALA A 78 11.98 2.92 -3.90
CA ALA A 78 13.18 2.82 -3.09
C ALA A 78 13.26 1.55 -2.23
N ILE A 79 12.13 0.97 -1.81
CA ILE A 79 12.16 -0.27 -1.03
C ILE A 79 12.14 -1.46 -2.00
N LYS A 80 13.18 -2.31 -1.91
CA LYS A 80 13.36 -3.44 -2.82
C LYS A 80 12.21 -4.44 -2.70
N ASN A 81 11.77 -4.96 -3.83
CA ASN A 81 10.68 -5.94 -3.97
C ASN A 81 9.32 -5.43 -3.49
N THR A 82 9.15 -4.12 -3.34
CA THR A 82 7.84 -3.52 -3.10
C THR A 82 6.99 -3.65 -4.35
N ILE A 83 5.81 -4.25 -4.22
CA ILE A 83 4.87 -4.43 -5.32
C ILE A 83 3.79 -3.36 -5.33
N GLY A 84 3.45 -2.79 -4.17
CA GLY A 84 2.62 -1.61 -4.08
C GLY A 84 2.75 -0.85 -2.76
N SER A 85 2.31 0.39 -2.75
CA SER A 85 2.32 1.25 -1.57
C SER A 85 1.15 2.22 -1.58
N TYR A 86 0.39 2.28 -0.49
CA TYR A 86 -0.89 2.97 -0.47
C TYR A 86 -1.11 3.79 0.80
N VAL A 87 -1.80 4.92 0.67
CA VAL A 87 -2.28 5.68 1.82
C VAL A 87 -3.60 5.08 2.30
N LEU A 88 -3.76 4.86 3.59
CA LEU A 88 -5.05 4.61 4.22
C LEU A 88 -5.54 5.92 4.84
N TYR A 89 -6.73 6.36 4.49
CA TYR A 89 -7.23 7.65 4.98
C TYR A 89 -8.74 7.59 5.19
N PRO A 90 -9.29 8.36 6.15
CA PRO A 90 -10.73 8.51 6.24
C PRO A 90 -11.15 9.35 5.02
N GLY A 91 -12.20 8.93 4.32
CA GLY A 91 -12.65 9.49 3.05
C GLY A 91 -13.39 8.48 2.21
N ASP A 92 -13.83 8.89 1.03
CA ASP A 92 -14.81 8.10 0.25
C ASP A 92 -14.28 7.64 -1.12
N VAL A 93 -13.07 8.07 -1.50
CA VAL A 93 -12.57 7.96 -2.88
C VAL A 93 -11.31 7.09 -2.96
N LYS A 94 -11.47 5.87 -3.45
CA LYS A 94 -10.32 5.05 -3.85
C LYS A 94 -9.61 5.66 -5.06
N MET A 95 -8.28 5.68 -5.02
CA MET A 95 -7.44 6.18 -6.10
C MET A 95 -6.23 5.27 -6.33
N LEU A 96 -5.95 4.98 -7.60
CA LEU A 96 -4.87 4.10 -8.02
C LEU A 96 -4.07 4.72 -9.17
N PHE A 97 -2.76 4.44 -9.16
CA PHE A 97 -1.79 4.95 -10.12
C PHE A 97 -0.87 3.83 -10.65
N PRO A 98 -0.69 3.71 -11.99
CA PRO A 98 -1.47 4.42 -13.01
C PRO A 98 -2.92 3.88 -13.06
N LYS A 99 -3.86 4.74 -13.43
CA LYS A 99 -5.31 4.46 -13.41
C LYS A 99 -5.74 3.30 -14.31
N ASP A 100 -4.97 3.02 -15.36
CA ASP A 100 -5.29 2.01 -16.38
C ASP A 100 -4.67 0.62 -16.08
N SER A 101 -4.24 0.40 -14.84
CA SER A 101 -3.63 -0.85 -14.38
C SER A 101 -4.16 -1.23 -13.00
N LEU A 102 -3.65 -2.34 -12.45
CA LEU A 102 -3.90 -2.71 -11.06
C LEU A 102 -3.49 -1.62 -10.04
N GLY A 103 -2.62 -0.69 -10.42
CA GLY A 103 -2.24 0.45 -9.58
C GLY A 103 -1.22 0.07 -8.53
N LEU A 104 0.02 0.53 -8.69
CA LEU A 104 1.13 0.20 -7.77
C LEU A 104 1.23 1.21 -6.61
N VAL A 105 0.66 2.39 -6.81
CA VAL A 105 0.60 3.47 -5.82
C VAL A 105 -0.82 3.97 -5.75
N GLY A 106 -1.29 4.40 -4.58
CA GLY A 106 -2.66 4.91 -4.46
C GLY A 106 -3.07 5.32 -3.05
N ALA A 107 -4.36 5.53 -2.90
CA ALA A 107 -5.02 5.84 -1.64
C ALA A 107 -6.31 5.02 -1.54
N PHE A 108 -6.55 4.45 -0.37
CA PHE A 108 -7.75 3.68 -0.06
C PHE A 108 -8.52 4.35 1.09
N PRO A 109 -9.83 4.54 0.93
CA PRO A 109 -10.68 4.93 2.04
C PRO A 109 -10.67 3.82 3.10
N LEU A 110 -10.45 4.22 4.34
CA LEU A 110 -10.61 3.37 5.51
C LEU A 110 -11.07 4.26 6.67
N ASN A 111 -12.37 4.44 6.77
CA ASN A 111 -13.01 5.26 7.77
C ASN A 111 -12.97 4.55 9.15
N PRO A 112 -12.98 5.31 10.26
CA PRO A 112 -13.10 4.72 11.60
C PRO A 112 -14.45 4.04 11.84
N SER A 113 -15.48 4.41 11.06
CA SER A 113 -16.71 3.63 10.99
C SER A 113 -16.37 2.22 10.49
N ASP A 114 -16.96 1.21 11.11
CA ASP A 114 -16.73 -0.19 10.76
C ASP A 114 -17.42 -0.56 9.44
N ASP A 115 -17.08 0.13 8.33
CA ASP A 115 -17.63 -0.14 7.01
C ASP A 115 -16.99 -1.42 6.46
N GLU A 116 -17.79 -2.49 6.45
CA GLU A 116 -17.37 -3.79 5.94
C GLU A 116 -17.02 -3.74 4.44
N ASN A 117 -17.63 -2.86 3.65
CA ASN A 117 -17.37 -2.76 2.21
C ASN A 117 -15.99 -2.16 1.93
N GLU A 118 -15.57 -1.15 2.69
CA GLU A 118 -14.22 -0.56 2.57
C GLU A 118 -13.14 -1.60 2.89
N LYS A 119 -13.34 -2.35 3.99
CA LYS A 119 -12.45 -3.44 4.38
C LYS A 119 -12.42 -4.55 3.33
N LEU A 120 -13.58 -4.89 2.76
CA LEU A 120 -13.70 -5.90 1.73
C LEU A 120 -13.02 -5.46 0.43
N ASP A 121 -13.19 -4.21 -0.01
CA ASP A 121 -12.52 -3.69 -1.20
C ASP A 121 -10.99 -3.67 -1.04
N LEU A 122 -10.49 -3.19 0.11
CA LEU A 122 -9.05 -3.24 0.41
C LEU A 122 -8.52 -4.68 0.45
N SER A 123 -9.26 -5.60 1.07
CA SER A 123 -8.90 -7.02 1.15
C SER A 123 -8.86 -7.69 -0.22
N ASN A 124 -9.89 -7.48 -1.05
CA ASN A 124 -9.95 -7.97 -2.43
C ASN A 124 -8.80 -7.40 -3.27
N PHE A 125 -8.52 -6.11 -3.10
CA PHE A 125 -7.41 -5.47 -3.78
C PHE A 125 -6.05 -6.07 -3.40
N ILE A 126 -5.80 -6.31 -2.11
CA ILE A 126 -4.58 -6.97 -1.65
C ILE A 126 -4.49 -8.40 -2.21
N TYR A 127 -5.61 -9.12 -2.26
CA TYR A 127 -5.69 -10.44 -2.89
C TYR A 127 -5.27 -10.38 -4.37
N ASP A 128 -5.85 -9.47 -5.15
CA ASP A 128 -5.55 -9.31 -6.57
C ASP A 128 -4.09 -8.91 -6.81
N LEU A 129 -3.55 -8.03 -5.96
CA LEU A 129 -2.16 -7.60 -6.04
C LEU A 129 -1.19 -8.76 -5.79
N ILE A 130 -1.44 -9.59 -4.78
CA ILE A 130 -0.62 -10.78 -4.51
C ILE A 130 -0.81 -11.82 -5.63
N ASN A 131 -2.04 -12.08 -6.07
CA ASN A 131 -2.33 -13.04 -7.14
C ASN A 131 -1.66 -12.64 -8.47
N SER A 132 -1.54 -11.34 -8.75
CA SER A 132 -0.79 -10.85 -9.91
C SER A 132 0.68 -11.29 -9.93
N LYS A 133 1.27 -11.60 -8.78
CA LYS A 133 2.64 -12.13 -8.66
C LYS A 133 2.75 -13.65 -8.74
N LEU A 134 1.63 -14.38 -8.62
CA LEU A 134 1.60 -15.82 -8.86
C LEU A 134 1.47 -16.17 -10.34
N LYS A 135 0.89 -15.27 -11.14
CA LYS A 135 0.61 -15.48 -12.57
C LYS A 135 1.76 -15.05 -13.50
N ASN A 136 2.85 -14.52 -12.96
CA ASN A 136 4.03 -14.02 -13.69
C ASN A 136 5.26 -14.83 -13.32
#